data_AF-A0A529VYN7-F1
#
_entry.id   AF-A0A529VYN7-F1
#
_cell.length_a   1.000
_cell.length_b   1.000
_cell.length_c   1.000
_cell.angle_alpha   90.00
_cell.angle_beta   90.00
_cell.angle_gamma   90.00
#
_symmetry.space_group_name_H-M   'P 1'
#
loop_
_entity.id
_entity.type
_entity.pdbx_description
1 polymer ?
#
loop_
_entity_poly.entity_id
_entity_poly.type
_entity_poly.pdbx_seq_one_letter_code
_entity_poly.pdbx_strand_id
1 'polypeptide(L)'
;VADMPPVDILFVSVGLTTEFPGKSKVLAALRSWGRRGNALGALSVGSYLLAEAGQLDGYRCTIHWENRAGFMERFPDINCTGNVFEIDRKRYTCAGGTTSIDLMLEIVRGDFGSNLANGVANQFQHERIRSAGDRQRVGPERDLTGKSEKLRRIVELMADHLDEPLSAVQLAKSAGLSVRQVERLFLRHLSVTPGRYYMRLRLERARELLRQTN
;
A
#
# COMPACT_ATOMS: atom_id res chain seq x y z
N VAL A 1 7.96 -17.49 18.06
CA VAL A 1 8.50 -16.16 18.42
C VAL A 1 9.25 -16.20 19.75
N ALA A 2 8.74 -16.87 20.79
CA ALA A 2 9.44 -16.96 22.08
C ALA A 2 10.83 -17.60 21.98
N ASP A 3 11.01 -18.58 21.09
CA ASP A 3 12.28 -19.31 20.90
C ASP A 3 13.15 -18.77 19.76
N MET A 4 12.87 -17.55 19.27
CA MET A 4 13.69 -16.96 18.21
C MET A 4 14.99 -16.38 18.79
N PRO A 5 16.11 -16.43 18.05
CA PRO A 5 17.32 -15.71 18.43
C PRO A 5 17.04 -14.19 18.49
N PRO A 6 17.91 -13.40 19.14
CA PRO A 6 17.82 -11.95 19.09
C PRO A 6 17.74 -11.47 17.63
N VAL A 7 16.72 -10.67 17.32
CA VAL A 7 16.53 -10.06 16.00
C VAL A 7 16.18 -8.59 16.17
N ASP A 8 16.69 -7.75 15.27
CA ASP A 8 16.42 -6.31 15.30
C ASP A 8 15.01 -5.99 14.82
N ILE A 9 14.54 -6.67 13.76
CA ILE A 9 13.22 -6.48 13.14
C ILE A 9 12.59 -7.85 12.85
N LEU A 10 11.35 -8.05 13.29
CA LEU A 10 10.56 -9.25 12.98
C LEU A 10 9.54 -8.95 11.89
N PHE A 11 9.63 -9.62 10.74
CA PHE A 11 8.68 -9.50 9.63
C PHE A 11 7.62 -10.60 9.64
N VAL A 12 6.37 -10.22 9.42
CA VAL A 12 5.24 -11.11 9.22
C VAL A 12 4.97 -11.26 7.72
N SER A 13 5.05 -12.50 7.23
CA SER A 13 4.69 -12.88 5.87
C SER A 13 3.64 -13.99 5.93
N VAL A 14 2.55 -13.85 5.18
CA VAL A 14 1.46 -14.81 5.13
C VAL A 14 1.07 -15.09 3.69
N GLY A 15 0.43 -16.24 3.46
CA GLY A 15 -0.22 -16.54 2.20
C GLY A 15 -1.48 -15.69 1.98
N LEU A 16 -2.29 -16.06 1.00
CA LEU A 16 -3.52 -15.35 0.68
C LEU A 16 -4.59 -15.44 1.78
N THR A 17 -4.47 -16.40 2.70
CA THR A 17 -5.37 -16.58 3.83
C THR A 17 -4.73 -16.09 5.14
N THR A 18 -5.51 -15.38 5.94
CA THR A 18 -5.11 -14.91 7.28
C THR A 18 -5.64 -15.79 8.39
N GLU A 19 -6.47 -16.80 8.07
CA GLU A 19 -6.95 -17.82 9.00
C GLU A 19 -6.11 -19.08 8.86
N PHE A 20 -5.53 -19.53 9.98
CA PHE A 20 -4.69 -20.73 10.04
C PHE A 20 -4.64 -21.29 11.47
N PRO A 21 -4.37 -22.60 11.64
CA PRO A 21 -4.22 -23.20 12.97
C PRO A 21 -3.14 -22.49 13.80
N GLY A 22 -3.48 -22.12 15.04
CA GLY A 22 -2.53 -21.46 15.95
C GLY A 22 -2.41 -19.93 15.77
N LYS A 23 -3.24 -19.31 14.93
CA LYS A 23 -3.30 -17.85 14.74
C LYS A 23 -3.34 -17.07 16.05
N SER A 24 -4.17 -17.47 17.02
CA SER A 24 -4.28 -16.81 18.32
C SER A 24 -2.95 -16.75 19.09
N LYS A 25 -2.14 -17.82 19.02
CA LYS A 25 -0.80 -17.85 19.63
C LYS A 25 0.16 -16.89 18.91
N VAL A 26 0.08 -16.82 17.58
CA VAL A 26 0.88 -15.87 16.79
C VAL A 26 0.50 -14.43 17.14
N LEU A 27 -0.79 -14.10 17.19
CA LEU A 27 -1.27 -12.76 17.56
C LEU A 27 -0.82 -12.37 18.98
N ALA A 28 -0.91 -13.28 19.95
CA ALA A 28 -0.44 -13.05 21.32
C ALA A 28 1.07 -12.78 21.35
N ALA A 29 1.85 -13.52 20.56
CA ALA A 29 3.29 -13.34 20.46
C ALA A 29 3.67 -12.00 19.81
N LEU A 30 3.01 -11.61 18.72
CA LEU A 30 3.22 -10.32 18.05
C LEU A 30 2.88 -9.16 18.98
N ARG A 31 1.76 -9.27 19.71
CA ARG A 31 1.36 -8.28 20.72
C ARG A 31 2.39 -8.15 21.83
N SER A 32 2.86 -9.28 22.37
CA SER A 32 3.89 -9.31 23.40
C SER A 32 5.21 -8.70 22.91
N TRP A 33 5.62 -9.04 21.68
CA TRP A 33 6.82 -8.50 21.04
C TRP A 33 6.76 -6.98 20.88
N GLY A 34 5.67 -6.46 20.33
CA GLY A 34 5.53 -5.03 20.11
C GLY A 34 5.36 -4.22 21.41
N ARG A 35 4.73 -4.79 22.46
CA ARG A 35 4.64 -4.15 23.79
C ARG A 35 6.00 -3.97 24.47
N ARG A 36 7.00 -4.79 24.13
CA ARG A 36 8.40 -4.60 24.57
C ARG A 36 9.12 -3.49 23.80
N GLY A 37 8.45 -2.83 22.85
CA GLY A 37 9.05 -1.78 22.04
C GLY A 37 9.94 -2.32 20.91
N ASN A 38 9.82 -3.60 20.56
CA ASN A 38 10.59 -4.19 19.46
C ASN A 38 9.98 -3.82 18.10
N ALA A 39 10.82 -3.83 17.06
CA ALA A 39 10.40 -3.54 15.70
C ALA A 39 9.61 -4.71 15.10
N LEU A 40 8.56 -4.35 14.35
CA LEU A 40 7.68 -5.27 13.63
C LEU A 40 7.49 -4.79 12.22
N GLY A 41 7.55 -5.72 11.27
CA GLY A 41 7.19 -5.46 9.90
C GLY A 41 6.16 -6.44 9.37
N ALA A 42 5.50 -6.07 8.28
CA ALA A 42 4.57 -6.93 7.59
C ALA A 42 4.66 -6.76 6.08
N LEU A 43 4.57 -7.89 5.38
CA LEU A 43 4.61 -7.93 3.92
C LEU A 43 3.21 -8.25 3.40
N SER A 44 2.70 -7.40 2.50
CA SER A 44 1.41 -7.61 1.85
C SER A 44 0.30 -7.83 2.90
N VAL A 45 -0.49 -8.90 2.73
CA VAL A 45 -1.57 -9.35 3.62
C VAL A 45 -1.12 -9.54 5.08
N GLY A 46 0.19 -9.65 5.36
CA GLY A 46 0.72 -9.74 6.72
C GLY A 46 0.31 -8.57 7.63
N SER A 47 -0.02 -7.40 7.04
CA SER A 47 -0.47 -6.23 7.80
C SER A 47 -1.77 -6.51 8.57
N TYR A 48 -2.61 -7.46 8.12
CA TYR A 48 -3.77 -7.92 8.89
C TYR A 48 -3.39 -8.49 10.25
N LEU A 49 -2.35 -9.32 10.34
CA LEU A 49 -1.95 -9.92 11.61
C LEU A 49 -1.38 -8.88 12.57
N LEU A 50 -0.67 -7.86 12.06
CA LEU A 50 -0.21 -6.75 12.90
C LEU A 50 -1.38 -5.90 13.39
N ALA A 51 -2.38 -5.63 12.54
CA ALA A 51 -3.60 -4.93 12.94
C ALA A 51 -4.39 -5.71 14.00
N GLU A 52 -4.65 -6.99 13.79
CA GLU A 52 -5.34 -7.87 14.74
C GLU A 52 -4.57 -8.01 16.08
N ALA A 53 -3.24 -7.90 16.05
CA ALA A 53 -2.40 -7.88 17.25
C ALA A 53 -2.35 -6.51 17.96
N GLY A 54 -3.04 -5.48 17.44
CA GLY A 54 -3.02 -4.10 17.95
C GLY A 54 -1.66 -3.43 17.79
N GLN A 55 -0.91 -3.79 16.74
CA GLN A 55 0.45 -3.30 16.51
C GLN A 55 0.53 -2.18 15.47
N LEU A 56 -0.59 -1.81 14.85
CA LEU A 56 -0.67 -0.72 13.88
C LEU A 56 -1.48 0.48 14.39
N ASP A 57 -2.05 0.40 15.59
CA ASP A 57 -2.83 1.49 16.19
C ASP A 57 -1.96 2.72 16.42
N GLY A 58 -2.36 3.85 15.84
CA GLY A 58 -1.60 5.11 15.89
C GLY A 58 -0.33 5.11 15.04
N TYR A 59 -0.15 4.16 14.13
CA TYR A 59 0.92 4.14 13.13
C TYR A 59 0.36 4.30 11.72
N ARG A 60 1.18 4.87 10.83
CA ARG A 60 0.98 4.75 9.38
C ARG A 60 1.39 3.36 8.92
N CYS A 61 0.56 2.75 8.09
CA CYS A 61 0.87 1.48 7.47
C CYS A 61 0.36 1.39 6.04
N THR A 62 0.73 0.32 5.35
CA THR A 62 0.18 -0.04 4.05
C THR A 62 -0.07 -1.55 3.99
N ILE A 63 -0.90 -1.96 3.04
CA ILE A 63 -1.25 -3.33 2.70
C ILE A 63 -1.43 -3.41 1.18
N HIS A 64 -1.39 -4.61 0.60
CA HIS A 64 -1.68 -4.80 -0.82
C HIS A 64 -2.99 -4.12 -1.23
N TRP A 65 -2.97 -3.43 -2.37
CA TRP A 65 -4.07 -2.60 -2.84
C TRP A 65 -5.41 -3.36 -2.92
N GLU A 66 -5.39 -4.64 -3.32
CA GLU A 66 -6.60 -5.49 -3.38
C GLU A 66 -7.28 -5.66 -2.02
N ASN A 67 -6.50 -5.61 -0.94
CA ASN A 67 -6.95 -5.82 0.43
C ASN A 67 -7.19 -4.51 1.18
N ARG A 68 -6.71 -3.37 0.66
CA ARG A 68 -6.72 -2.10 1.40
C ARG A 68 -8.11 -1.66 1.83
N ALA A 69 -9.10 -1.70 0.94
CA ALA A 69 -10.45 -1.26 1.30
C ALA A 69 -11.08 -2.17 2.36
N GLY A 70 -10.97 -3.50 2.23
CA GLY A 70 -11.46 -4.43 3.27
C GLY A 70 -10.66 -4.34 4.58
N PHE A 71 -9.39 -3.94 4.52
CA PHE A 71 -8.58 -3.67 5.71
C PHE A 71 -9.07 -2.41 6.43
N MET A 72 -9.33 -1.32 5.70
CA MET A 72 -9.85 -0.07 6.27
C MET A 72 -11.27 -0.21 6.82
N GLU A 73 -12.10 -1.04 6.20
CA GLU A 73 -13.43 -1.36 6.72
C GLU A 73 -13.34 -2.11 8.06
N ARG A 74 -12.40 -3.07 8.17
CA ARG A 74 -12.22 -3.87 9.39
C ARG A 74 -11.49 -3.10 10.51
N PHE A 75 -10.60 -2.18 10.16
CA PHE A 75 -9.80 -1.39 11.10
C PHE A 75 -9.89 0.11 10.75
N PRO A 76 -11.04 0.76 11.01
CA PRO A 76 -11.32 2.12 10.55
C PRO A 76 -10.39 3.19 11.16
N ASP A 77 -9.82 2.93 12.34
CA ASP A 77 -8.95 3.86 13.04
C ASP A 77 -7.47 3.77 12.61
N ILE A 78 -7.11 2.77 11.80
CA ILE A 78 -5.73 2.59 11.33
C ILE A 78 -5.49 3.46 10.10
N ASN A 79 -4.43 4.26 10.13
CA ASN A 79 -4.00 5.07 8.99
C ASN A 79 -3.31 4.22 7.92
N CYS A 80 -4.12 3.55 7.09
CA CYS A 80 -3.63 2.74 5.97
C CYS A 80 -3.50 3.58 4.70
N THR A 81 -2.26 3.85 4.26
CA THR A 81 -1.99 4.61 3.04
C THR A 81 -2.04 3.73 1.79
N GLY A 82 -2.09 4.37 0.61
CA GLY A 82 -1.91 3.72 -0.68
C GLY A 82 -0.45 3.66 -1.15
N ASN A 83 0.53 3.83 -0.27
CA ASN A 83 1.95 3.87 -0.63
C ASN A 83 2.54 2.47 -0.79
N VAL A 84 3.63 2.36 -1.55
CA VAL A 84 4.28 1.07 -1.80
C VAL A 84 4.87 0.45 -0.53
N PHE A 85 5.36 1.29 0.38
CA PHE A 85 5.73 0.92 1.74
C PHE A 85 5.52 2.10 2.69
N GLU A 86 5.47 1.80 3.97
CA GLU A 86 5.44 2.76 5.08
C GLU A 86 6.47 2.32 6.12
N ILE A 87 7.30 3.26 6.55
CA ILE A 87 8.16 3.13 7.74
C ILE A 87 7.70 4.21 8.71
N ASP A 88 7.05 3.80 9.80
CA ASP A 88 6.64 4.68 10.89
C ASP A 88 7.24 4.17 12.20
N ARG A 89 8.27 4.85 12.69
CA ARG A 89 9.04 4.50 13.88
C ARG A 89 9.56 3.07 13.80
N LYS A 90 8.90 2.14 14.50
CA LYS A 90 9.26 0.72 14.62
C LYS A 90 8.26 -0.20 13.90
N ARG A 91 7.51 0.34 12.94
CA ARG A 91 6.55 -0.37 12.08
C ARG A 91 6.95 -0.24 10.61
N TYR A 92 7.12 -1.38 9.96
CA TYR A 92 7.65 -1.48 8.59
C TYR A 92 6.67 -2.28 7.73
N THR A 93 5.88 -1.64 6.89
CA THR A 93 4.86 -2.34 6.10
C THR A 93 5.07 -2.09 4.61
N CYS A 94 4.83 -3.09 3.77
CA CYS A 94 4.86 -2.93 2.32
C CYS A 94 3.67 -3.61 1.64
N ALA A 95 3.31 -3.11 0.47
CA ALA A 95 2.15 -3.55 -0.28
C ALA A 95 2.25 -5.00 -0.82
N GLY A 96 3.43 -5.49 -1.17
CA GLY A 96 3.57 -6.72 -1.96
C GLY A 96 5.01 -7.11 -2.27
N GLY A 97 5.16 -8.07 -3.18
CA GLY A 97 6.43 -8.73 -3.53
C GLY A 97 7.53 -7.73 -3.88
N THR A 98 7.44 -7.03 -5.01
CA THR A 98 8.51 -6.09 -5.41
C THR A 98 8.65 -4.91 -4.45
N THR A 99 7.59 -4.48 -3.78
CA THR A 99 7.66 -3.37 -2.82
C THR A 99 8.37 -3.76 -1.52
N SER A 100 8.46 -5.06 -1.22
CA SER A 100 9.26 -5.55 -0.10
C SER A 100 10.75 -5.30 -0.36
N ILE A 101 11.20 -5.41 -1.61
CA ILE A 101 12.57 -5.07 -2.01
C ILE A 101 12.84 -3.59 -1.73
N ASP A 102 11.92 -2.69 -2.14
CA ASP A 102 12.08 -1.26 -1.86
C ASP A 102 12.12 -0.95 -0.36
N LEU A 103 11.26 -1.60 0.44
CA LEU A 103 11.26 -1.45 1.89
C LEU A 103 12.60 -1.89 2.49
N MET A 104 13.12 -3.05 2.10
CA MET A 104 14.40 -3.54 2.60
C MET A 104 15.56 -2.64 2.17
N LEU A 105 15.54 -2.14 0.93
CA LEU A 105 16.54 -1.20 0.43
C LEU A 105 16.47 0.16 1.14
N GLU A 106 15.30 0.62 1.55
CA GLU A 106 15.15 1.81 2.40
C GLU A 106 15.74 1.57 3.80
N ILE A 107 15.53 0.40 4.40
CA ILE A 107 16.14 0.02 5.68
C ILE A 107 17.68 0.01 5.55
N VAL A 108 18.20 -0.69 4.54
CA VAL A 108 19.66 -0.74 4.27
C VAL A 108 20.23 0.67 4.05
N ARG A 109 19.50 1.54 3.34
CA ARG A 109 19.91 2.92 3.13
C ARG A 109 19.95 3.70 4.44
N GLY A 110 18.97 3.51 5.32
CA GLY A 110 18.92 4.15 6.63
C GLY A 110 20.10 3.73 7.53
N ASP A 111 20.43 2.44 7.52
CA ASP A 111 21.44 1.87 8.42
C ASP A 111 22.87 2.01 7.90
N PHE A 112 23.07 1.88 6.58
CA PHE A 112 24.40 1.76 5.95
C PHE A 112 24.66 2.80 4.85
N GLY A 113 23.69 3.67 4.55
CA GLY A 113 23.81 4.72 3.55
C GLY A 113 23.52 4.28 2.11
N SER A 114 23.42 5.27 1.23
CA SER A 114 22.96 5.09 -0.16
C SER A 114 23.89 4.24 -1.03
N ASN A 115 25.20 4.23 -0.76
CA ASN A 115 26.16 3.48 -1.58
C ASN A 115 25.91 1.97 -1.48
N LEU A 116 25.72 1.45 -0.26
CA LEU A 116 25.43 0.03 -0.07
C LEU A 116 24.05 -0.32 -0.63
N ALA A 117 23.03 0.50 -0.34
CA ALA A 117 21.68 0.29 -0.87
C ALA A 117 21.67 0.23 -2.41
N ASN A 118 22.38 1.15 -3.09
CA ASN A 118 22.49 1.15 -4.54
C ASN A 118 23.27 -0.06 -5.08
N GLY A 119 24.34 -0.47 -4.38
CA GLY A 119 25.09 -1.69 -4.73
C GLY A 119 24.21 -2.95 -4.65
N VAL A 120 23.40 -3.07 -3.60
CA VAL A 120 22.42 -4.17 -3.46
C VAL A 120 21.36 -4.08 -4.55
N ALA A 121 20.76 -2.90 -4.78
CA ALA A 121 19.77 -2.71 -5.84
C ALA A 121 20.30 -3.14 -7.22
N ASN A 122 21.56 -2.81 -7.53
CA ASN A 122 22.21 -3.21 -8.78
C ASN A 122 22.37 -4.74 -8.91
N GLN A 123 22.68 -5.46 -7.82
CA GLN A 123 22.74 -6.93 -7.82
C GLN A 123 21.37 -7.56 -8.14
N PHE A 124 20.28 -6.93 -7.69
CA PHE A 124 18.91 -7.37 -7.98
C PHE A 124 18.38 -6.87 -9.34
N GLN A 125 19.19 -6.16 -10.14
CA GLN A 125 18.75 -5.48 -11.38
C GLN A 125 17.53 -4.57 -11.12
N HIS A 126 17.47 -3.97 -9.93
CA HIS A 126 16.35 -3.13 -9.50
C HIS A 126 16.61 -1.68 -9.89
N GLU A 127 16.21 -1.32 -11.11
CA GLU A 127 16.56 -0.04 -11.77
C GLU A 127 16.18 1.21 -10.97
N ARG A 128 15.09 1.14 -10.19
CA ARG A 128 14.61 2.28 -9.39
C ARG A 128 14.13 1.81 -8.02
N ILE A 129 14.83 2.27 -6.98
CA ILE A 129 14.34 2.18 -5.60
C ILE A 129 13.20 3.18 -5.44
N ARG A 130 11.98 2.67 -5.21
CA ARG A 130 10.81 3.51 -4.92
C ARG A 130 10.97 4.15 -3.55
N SER A 131 10.45 5.36 -3.40
CA SER A 131 10.46 6.13 -2.16
C SER A 131 9.19 5.91 -1.33
N ALA A 132 9.18 6.32 -0.06
CA ALA A 132 7.99 6.26 0.80
C ALA A 132 6.79 7.07 0.26
N GLY A 133 7.02 8.01 -0.67
CA GLY A 133 5.97 8.76 -1.34
C GLY A 133 5.42 8.09 -2.61
N ASP A 134 6.05 7.03 -3.10
CA ASP A 134 5.58 6.30 -4.26
C ASP A 134 4.32 5.48 -3.93
N ARG A 135 3.32 5.55 -4.79
CA ARG A 135 2.02 4.91 -4.57
C ARG A 135 1.94 3.55 -5.25
N GLN A 136 1.11 2.68 -4.69
CA GLN A 136 0.78 1.40 -5.29
C GLN A 136 0.07 1.61 -6.63
N ARG A 137 0.31 0.68 -7.57
CA ARG A 137 -0.50 0.58 -8.78
C ARG A 137 -1.76 -0.21 -8.44
N VAL A 138 -2.92 0.40 -8.65
CA VAL A 138 -4.23 -0.22 -8.40
C VAL A 138 -4.79 -0.76 -9.71
N GLY A 139 -5.11 -2.05 -9.76
CA GLY A 139 -5.72 -2.69 -10.92
C GLY A 139 -4.77 -2.97 -12.11
N PRO A 140 -5.26 -3.69 -13.14
CA PRO A 140 -4.43 -4.30 -14.19
C PRO A 140 -3.82 -3.33 -15.22
N GLU A 141 -4.20 -2.04 -15.25
CA GLU A 141 -3.67 -1.09 -16.25
C GLU A 141 -3.54 0.32 -15.68
N ARG A 142 -2.39 0.65 -15.11
CA ARG A 142 -2.04 2.04 -14.78
C ARG A 142 -0.56 2.32 -14.97
N ASP A 143 -0.09 2.21 -16.21
CA ASP A 143 1.16 2.88 -16.55
C ASP A 143 0.91 4.38 -16.74
N LEU A 144 0.93 5.11 -15.62
CA LEU A 144 0.94 6.56 -15.61
C LEU A 144 2.37 7.14 -15.64
N THR A 145 3.39 6.30 -15.89
CA THR A 145 4.78 6.75 -15.98
C THR A 145 4.91 7.78 -17.11
N GLY A 146 5.53 8.93 -16.81
CA GLY A 146 5.67 10.04 -17.76
C GLY A 146 4.38 10.81 -18.08
N LYS A 147 3.25 10.53 -17.39
CA LYS A 147 2.01 11.32 -17.54
C LYS A 147 2.00 12.54 -16.62
N SER A 148 1.05 13.45 -16.85
CA SER A 148 0.91 14.68 -16.06
C SER A 148 0.68 14.39 -14.57
N GLU A 149 1.41 15.08 -13.70
CA GLU A 149 1.25 15.01 -12.24
C GLU A 149 -0.19 15.32 -11.79
N LYS A 150 -0.88 16.24 -12.49
CA LYS A 150 -2.29 16.55 -12.22
C LYS A 150 -3.20 15.38 -12.55
N LEU A 151 -2.94 14.67 -13.65
CA LEU A 151 -3.71 13.48 -14.00
C LEU A 151 -3.49 12.36 -12.98
N ARG A 152 -2.25 12.15 -12.57
CA ARG A 152 -1.89 11.15 -11.53
C ARG A 152 -2.67 11.41 -10.25
N ARG A 153 -2.66 12.66 -9.75
CA ARG A 153 -3.41 13.05 -8.55
C ARG A 153 -4.92 12.81 -8.68
N ILE A 154 -5.53 13.08 -9.84
CA ILE A 154 -6.97 12.85 -10.05
C ILE A 154 -7.29 11.35 -10.06
N VAL A 155 -6.49 10.55 -10.77
CA VAL A 155 -6.67 9.09 -10.84
C VAL A 155 -6.50 8.45 -9.46
N GLU A 156 -5.55 8.93 -8.67
CA GLU A 156 -5.37 8.50 -7.27
C GLU A 156 -6.58 8.83 -6.42
N LEU A 157 -7.06 10.07 -6.51
CA LEU A 157 -8.21 10.49 -5.73
C LEU A 157 -9.48 9.69 -6.09
N MET A 158 -9.66 9.35 -7.36
CA MET A 158 -10.72 8.43 -7.80
C MET A 158 -10.58 7.04 -7.16
N ALA A 159 -9.36 6.50 -7.10
CA ALA A 159 -9.08 5.18 -6.54
C ALA A 159 -9.26 5.11 -5.02
N ASP A 160 -9.01 6.23 -4.33
CA ASP A 160 -9.26 6.35 -2.89
C ASP A 160 -10.76 6.53 -2.56
N HIS A 161 -11.61 6.82 -3.55
CA HIS A 161 -13.04 7.10 -3.38
C HIS A 161 -13.90 6.26 -4.34
N LEU A 162 -13.77 4.93 -4.31
CA LEU A 162 -14.55 4.04 -5.20
C LEU A 162 -15.98 3.78 -4.70
N ASP A 163 -16.16 3.75 -3.39
CA ASP A 163 -17.46 3.50 -2.74
C ASP A 163 -18.34 4.75 -2.82
N GLU A 164 -17.78 5.92 -2.48
CA GLU A 164 -18.42 7.24 -2.60
C GLU A 164 -17.74 8.09 -3.69
N PRO A 165 -18.14 7.93 -4.97
CA PRO A 165 -17.45 8.58 -6.06
C PRO A 165 -17.57 10.10 -6.04
N LEU A 166 -16.43 10.77 -6.19
CA LEU A 166 -16.37 12.23 -6.27
C LEU A 166 -16.95 12.75 -7.58
N SER A 167 -17.66 13.88 -7.51
CA SER A 167 -18.14 14.59 -8.69
C SER A 167 -16.99 15.13 -9.55
N ALA A 168 -17.27 15.38 -10.84
CA ALA A 168 -16.31 15.99 -11.76
C ALA A 168 -15.77 17.33 -11.24
N VAL A 169 -16.61 18.11 -10.54
CA VAL A 169 -16.22 19.40 -9.93
C VAL A 169 -15.24 19.19 -8.77
N GLN A 170 -15.48 18.21 -7.89
CA GLN A 170 -14.58 17.89 -6.78
C GLN A 170 -13.21 17.40 -7.29
N LEU A 171 -13.20 16.54 -8.31
CA LEU A 171 -11.97 16.05 -8.96
C LEU A 171 -11.17 17.18 -9.63
N ALA A 172 -11.87 18.12 -10.28
CA ALA A 172 -11.23 19.27 -10.91
C ALA A 172 -10.63 20.23 -9.85
N LYS A 173 -11.38 20.50 -8.78
CA LYS A 173 -10.94 21.35 -7.67
C LYS A 173 -9.71 20.79 -6.96
N SER A 174 -9.62 19.47 -6.77
CA SER A 174 -8.48 18.84 -6.08
C SER A 174 -7.15 18.98 -6.85
N ALA A 175 -7.21 19.17 -8.16
CA ALA A 175 -6.04 19.36 -9.03
C ALA A 175 -5.82 20.81 -9.48
N GLY A 176 -6.63 21.75 -9.00
CA GLY A 176 -6.59 23.16 -9.44
C GLY A 176 -6.87 23.32 -10.93
N LEU A 177 -7.87 22.59 -11.43
CA LEU A 177 -8.28 22.58 -12.84
C LEU A 177 -9.79 22.85 -12.97
N SER A 178 -10.22 23.22 -14.17
CA SER A 178 -11.63 23.16 -14.57
C SER A 178 -12.02 21.76 -15.06
N VAL A 179 -13.31 21.44 -15.04
CA VAL A 179 -13.84 20.13 -15.52
C VAL A 179 -13.38 19.83 -16.95
N ARG A 180 -13.43 20.82 -17.85
CA ARG A 180 -12.96 20.68 -19.24
C ARG A 180 -11.47 20.36 -19.35
N GLN A 181 -10.64 20.91 -18.45
CA GLN A 181 -9.21 20.59 -18.42
C GLN A 181 -8.97 19.16 -17.95
N VAL A 182 -9.76 18.67 -16.98
CA VAL A 182 -9.72 17.27 -16.56
C VAL A 182 -10.12 16.34 -17.70
N GLU A 183 -11.24 16.62 -18.39
CA GLU A 183 -11.66 15.83 -19.56
C GLU A 183 -10.58 15.77 -20.63
N ARG A 184 -9.96 16.91 -20.96
CA ARG A 184 -8.87 16.98 -21.94
C ARG A 184 -7.64 16.19 -21.51
N LEU A 185 -7.28 16.21 -20.22
CA LEU A 185 -6.17 15.42 -19.69
C LEU A 185 -6.44 13.93 -19.83
N PHE A 186 -7.64 13.48 -19.47
CA PHE A 186 -8.03 12.08 -19.58
C PHE A 186 -8.06 11.62 -21.04
N LEU A 187 -8.65 12.41 -21.95
CA LEU A 187 -8.66 12.09 -23.38
C LEU A 187 -7.24 12.06 -23.97
N ARG A 188 -6.39 13.02 -23.63
CA ARG A 188 -5.01 13.11 -24.15
C ARG A 188 -4.12 11.96 -23.70
N HIS A 189 -4.25 11.54 -22.44
CA HIS A 189 -3.30 10.62 -21.83
C HIS A 189 -3.81 9.19 -21.70
N LEU A 190 -5.14 9.00 -21.65
CA LEU A 190 -5.80 7.72 -21.38
C LEU A 190 -6.85 7.37 -22.45
N SER A 191 -7.11 8.23 -23.43
CA SER A 191 -8.08 8.01 -24.52
C SER A 191 -9.50 7.66 -24.05
N VAL A 192 -9.88 8.10 -22.84
CA VAL A 192 -11.21 7.87 -22.24
C VAL A 192 -11.69 9.12 -21.52
N THR A 193 -12.99 9.22 -21.23
CA THR A 193 -13.52 10.30 -20.38
C THR A 193 -13.26 9.99 -18.89
N PRO A 194 -13.19 11.01 -18.02
CA PRO A 194 -13.01 10.82 -16.58
C PRO A 194 -14.11 9.93 -15.98
N GLY A 195 -15.37 10.14 -16.38
CA GLY A 195 -16.49 9.34 -15.87
C GLY A 195 -16.42 7.87 -16.28
N ARG A 196 -16.04 7.58 -17.54
CA ARG A 196 -15.87 6.19 -18.01
C ARG A 196 -14.69 5.51 -17.33
N TYR A 197 -13.60 6.25 -17.10
CA TYR A 197 -12.46 5.76 -16.35
C TYR A 197 -12.87 5.41 -14.91
N TYR A 198 -13.56 6.32 -14.22
CA TYR A 198 -14.01 6.11 -12.84
C TYR A 198 -14.97 4.91 -12.72
N MET A 199 -15.90 4.77 -13.67
CA MET A 199 -16.78 3.61 -13.75
C MET A 199 -16.02 2.29 -13.88
N ARG A 200 -14.98 2.26 -14.74
CA ARG A 200 -14.13 1.07 -14.92
C ARG A 200 -13.45 0.67 -13.61
N LEU A 201 -12.92 1.65 -12.86
CA LEU A 201 -12.30 1.38 -11.55
C LEU A 201 -13.28 0.75 -10.56
N ARG A 202 -14.52 1.26 -10.53
CA ARG A 202 -15.56 0.73 -9.63
C ARG A 202 -15.98 -0.69 -10.03
N LEU A 203 -16.09 -0.97 -11.33
CA LEU A 203 -16.39 -2.32 -11.82
C LEU A 203 -15.28 -3.32 -11.51
N GLU A 204 -14.03 -2.92 -11.63
CA GLU A 204 -12.87 -3.74 -11.23
C GLU A 204 -12.92 -4.06 -9.73
N ARG A 205 -13.15 -3.04 -8.89
CA ARG A 205 -13.28 -3.23 -7.44
C ARG A 205 -14.45 -4.15 -7.07
N ALA A 206 -15.60 -3.99 -7.70
CA ALA A 206 -16.76 -4.86 -7.46
C ALA A 206 -16.45 -6.32 -7.82
N ARG A 207 -15.73 -6.57 -8.93
CA ARG A 207 -15.31 -7.92 -9.32
C ARG A 207 -14.32 -8.53 -8.32
N GLU A 208 -13.39 -7.74 -7.80
CA GLU A 208 -12.44 -8.18 -6.77
C GLU A 208 -13.17 -8.56 -5.48
N LEU A 209 -14.10 -7.73 -5.01
CA LEU A 209 -14.92 -8.03 -3.84
C LEU A 209 -15.68 -9.35 -4.02
N LEU A 210 -16.34 -9.57 -5.15
CA LEU A 210 -17.05 -10.83 -5.45
C LEU A 210 -16.14 -12.06 -5.48
N ARG A 211 -14.87 -11.91 -5.83
CA ARG A 211 -13.87 -12.99 -5.77
C ARG A 211 -13.36 -13.25 -4.36
N GLN A 212 -13.48 -12.28 -3.45
CA GLN A 212 -13.07 -12.41 -2.05
C GLN A 212 -14.21 -12.93 -1.16
N THR A 213 -15.48 -12.81 -1.58
CA THR A 213 -16.65 -13.30 -0.82
C THR A 213 -17.11 -14.72 -1.16
N ASN A 214 -16.50 -15.39 -2.16
CA ASN A 214 -16.74 -16.81 -2.50
C ASN A 214 -15.49 -17.64 -2.19
#